data_AF-A0A7X9AXS8-F1
#
_entry.id   AF-A0A7X9AXS8-F1
#
_cell.length_a   1.000
_cell.length_b   1.000
_cell.length_c   1.000
_cell.angle_alpha   90.00
_cell.angle_beta   90.00
_cell.angle_gamma   90.00
#
_symmetry.space_group_name_H-M   'P 1'
#
loop_
_entity.id
_entity.type
_entity.pdbx_description
1 polymer ?
#
loop_
_entity_poly.entity_id
_entity_poly.type
_entity_poly.pdbx_seq_one_letter_code
_entity_poly.pdbx_strand_id
1 'polypeptide(L)' 'MKLVEDILRVAGEPLHIDDIIARAEADFGVQLRRESIVSALTKKVLEGRVFRRTGRNVFALLETEGR' A
#
# COMPACT_ATOMS: atom_id res chain seq x y z
N MET A 1 6.98 -1.40 -5.93
CA MET A 1 6.45 -2.13 -4.76
C MET A 1 5.21 -2.86 -5.25
N LYS A 2 5.41 -3.80 -6.17
CA LYS A 2 4.33 -4.31 -7.01
C LYS A 2 3.25 -5.02 -6.20
N LEU A 3 3.68 -5.82 -5.21
CA LEU A 3 2.80 -6.49 -4.26
C LEU A 3 1.82 -5.55 -3.53
N VAL A 4 2.31 -4.42 -3.00
CA VAL A 4 1.45 -3.48 -2.27
C VAL A 4 0.53 -2.73 -3.23
N GLU A 5 0.98 -2.45 -4.46
CA GLU A 5 0.12 -1.90 -5.51
C GLU A 5 -0.99 -2.89 -5.86
N ASP A 6 -0.67 -4.16 -6.07
CA ASP A 6 -1.67 -5.18 -6.39
C ASP A 6 -2.68 -5.35 -5.24
N ILE A 7 -2.23 -5.36 -3.98
CA ILE A 7 -3.11 -5.42 -2.80
C ILE A 7 -4.06 -4.21 -2.74
N LEU A 8 -3.54 -2.99 -2.90
CA LEU A 8 -4.38 -1.79 -2.87
C LEU A 8 -5.31 -1.70 -4.09
N ARG A 9 -4.87 -2.17 -5.25
CA ARG A 9 -5.68 -2.21 -6.48
C ARG A 9 -6.83 -3.20 -6.37
N VAL A 10 -6.57 -4.38 -5.81
CA VAL A 10 -7.59 -5.41 -5.54
C VAL A 10 -8.57 -4.93 -4.48
N ALA A 11 -8.09 -4.23 -3.45
CA ALA A 11 -8.95 -3.65 -2.43
C ALA A 11 -9.83 -2.51 -2.97
N GLY A 12 -9.32 -1.70 -3.90
CA GLY A 12 -10.04 -0.56 -4.48
C GLY A 12 -10.27 0.60 -3.51
N GLU A 13 -9.70 0.52 -2.30
CA GLU A 13 -9.88 1.51 -1.23
C GLU A 13 -8.56 1.76 -0.48
N PRO A 14 -8.44 2.88 0.25
CA PRO A 14 -7.30 3.13 1.11
C PRO A 14 -7.21 2.08 2.22
N LEU A 15 -6.06 1.44 2.38
CA LEU A 15 -5.84 0.45 3.44
C LEU A 15 -4.86 0.93 4.50
N HIS A 16 -5.08 0.51 5.74
CA HIS A 16 -4.10 0.68 6.79
C HIS A 16 -2.89 -0.24 6.55
N ILE A 17 -1.72 0.17 7.02
CA ILE A 17 -0.49 -0.60 6.87
C ILE A 17 -0.62 -2.03 7.37
N ASP A 18 -1.33 -2.23 8.48
CA ASP A 18 -1.49 -3.54 9.09
C ASP A 18 -2.40 -4.45 8.22
N ASP A 19 -3.41 -3.90 7.54
CA ASP A 19 -4.23 -4.64 6.57
C ASP A 19 -3.43 -5.05 5.33
N ILE A 20 -2.54 -4.17 4.87
CA ILE A 20 -1.65 -4.47 3.74
C ILE A 20 -0.71 -5.63 4.08
N ILE A 21 -0.15 -5.64 5.31
CA ILE A 21 0.72 -6.71 5.77
C ILE A 21 -0.07 -8.02 5.89
N ALA A 22 -1.25 -7.98 6.48
CA ALA A 22 -2.11 -9.15 6.64
C ALA A 22 -2.48 -9.76 5.29
N ARG A 23 -2.87 -8.94 4.31
CA ARG A 23 -3.16 -9.40 2.93
C ARG A 23 -1.92 -9.91 2.20
N ALA A 24 -0.77 -9.28 2.38
CA ALA A 24 0.49 -9.77 1.79
C ALA A 24 0.86 -11.18 2.28
N GLU A 25 0.62 -11.45 3.57
CA GLU A 25 0.83 -12.77 4.14
C GLU A 25 -0.25 -13.77 3.72
N ALA A 26 -1.53 -13.37 3.74
CA ALA A 26 -2.65 -14.25 3.42
C ALA A 26 -2.72 -14.62 1.92
N ASP A 27 -2.59 -13.63 1.03
CA ASP A 27 -2.82 -13.81 -0.41
C ASP A 27 -1.54 -14.25 -1.14
N PHE A 28 -0.37 -13.89 -0.61
CA PHE A 28 0.92 -14.12 -1.28
C PHE A 28 1.95 -14.89 -0.44
N GLY A 29 1.67 -15.17 0.84
CA GLY A 29 2.61 -15.85 1.74
C GLY A 29 3.85 -15.02 2.07
N VAL A 30 3.80 -13.70 1.89
CA VAL A 30 4.96 -12.81 2.08
C VAL A 30 4.84 -12.06 3.41
N GLN A 31 5.78 -12.33 4.32
CA GLN A 31 5.89 -11.57 5.56
C GLN A 31 6.56 -10.22 5.33
N LEU A 32 5.81 -9.15 5.55
CA LEU A 32 6.28 -7.78 5.40
C LEU A 32 6.53 -7.14 6.77
N ARG A 33 7.70 -6.52 6.95
CA ARG A 33 7.98 -5.73 8.16
C ARG A 33 7.36 -4.34 8.04
N ARG A 34 6.50 -4.01 9.01
CA ARG A 34 5.78 -2.74 9.10
C ARG A 34 6.68 -1.52 8.93
N GLU A 35 7.75 -1.43 9.71
CA GLU A 35 8.71 -0.31 9.66
C GLU A 35 9.31 -0.11 8.25
N SER A 36 9.64 -1.22 7.57
CA SER A 36 10.28 -1.21 6.26
C SER A 36 9.29 -0.77 5.19
N ILE A 37 8.05 -1.26 5.25
CA ILE A 37 7.00 -0.88 4.31
C ILE A 37 6.54 0.55 4.52
N VAL A 38 6.37 1.03 5.76
CA VAL A 38 6.00 2.42 6.03
C VAL A 38 7.04 3.37 5.44
N SER A 39 8.34 3.08 5.63
CA SER A 39 9.42 3.90 5.07
C SER A 39 9.41 3.88 3.54
N ALA A 40 9.30 2.69 2.94
CA ALA A 40 9.26 2.53 1.49
C ALA A 40 8.03 3.19 0.84
N LEU A 41 6.85 3.04 1.44
CA LEU A 41 5.62 3.70 0.99
C LEU A 41 5.71 5.21 1.17
N THR A 42 6.26 5.70 2.27
CA THR A 42 6.46 7.14 2.48
C THR A 42 7.35 7.72 1.40
N LYS A 43 8.45 7.05 1.03
CA LYS A 43 9.30 7.48 -0.09
C LYS A 43 8.52 7.52 -1.41
N LYS A 44 7.70 6.50 -1.69
CA LYS A 44 6.89 6.44 -2.90
C LYS A 44 5.76 7.48 -2.96
N VAL A 45 5.19 7.83 -1.80
CA VAL A 45 4.23 8.93 -1.65
C VAL A 45 4.92 10.26 -1.92
N LEU A 46 6.14 10.46 -1.40
CA LEU A 46 6.96 11.65 -1.67
C LEU A 46 7.37 11.76 -3.15
N GLU A 47 7.60 10.62 -3.83
CA GLU A 47 7.81 10.60 -5.28
C GLU A 47 6.56 11.05 -6.06
N GLY A 48 5.36 10.98 -5.46
CA GLY A 48 4.12 11.54 -6.00
C GLY A 48 3.54 10.83 -7.23
N ARG A 49 4.01 9.61 -7.53
CA ARG A 49 3.65 8.91 -8.78
C ARG A 49 2.54 7.88 -8.64
N VAL A 50 2.58 7.04 -7.59
CA VAL A 50 1.73 5.84 -7.52
C VAL A 50 0.94 5.74 -6.23
N PHE A 51 1.47 6.24 -5.12
CA PHE A 51 0.83 6.14 -3.81
C PHE A 51 0.49 7.52 -3.26
N ARG A 52 -0.60 7.60 -2.52
CA ARG A 52 -0.95 8.74 -1.68
C ARG A 52 -1.20 8.27 -0.26
N ARG A 53 -0.89 9.13 0.72
CA ARG A 53 -1.22 8.90 2.12
C ARG A 53 -2.53 9.62 2.44
N THR A 54 -3.56 8.88 2.79
CA THR A 54 -4.91 9.41 3.10
C THR A 54 -5.14 9.55 4.60
N GLY A 55 -4.29 8.97 5.45
CA GLY A 55 -4.41 9.03 6.90
C GLY A 55 -3.17 8.59 7.65
N ARG A 56 -3.26 8.48 8.98
CA ARG A 56 -2.17 7.98 9.84
C ARG A 56 -1.95 6.49 9.54
N ASN A 57 -0.89 6.20 8.79
CA ASN A 57 -0.55 4.87 8.27
C ASN A 57 -1.61 4.26 7.33
N VAL A 58 -2.40 5.10 6.65
CA VAL A 58 -3.35 4.67 5.62
C VAL A 58 -2.84 5.13 4.27
N PHE A 59 -2.75 4.19 3.33
CA PHE A 59 -2.20 4.39 2.00
C PHE A 59 -3.22 4.00 0.94
N ALA A 60 -3.26 4.76 -0.14
CA ALA A 60 -4.08 4.48 -1.31
C ALA A 60 -3.25 4.61 -2.58
N LEU A 61 -3.75 4.02 -3.67
CA LEU A 61 -3.20 4.26 -5.00
C LEU A 61 -3.71 5.59 -5.57
N LEU A 62 -2.83 6.30 -6.27
CA LEU A 62 -3.18 7.48 -7.07
C LEU A 62 -3.91 7.09 -8.36
N GLU A 63 -3.53 5.96 -8.97
CA GLU A 63 -4.04 5.48 -10.27
C GLU A 63 -5.47 4.91 -10.20
N THR A 64 -6.12 4.89 -9.04
CA THR A 64 -7.50 4.40 -8.90
C THR A 64 -8.55 5.40 -9.44
N GLU A 65 -8.18 6.64 -9.74
CA GLU A 65 -9.04 7.64 -10.39
C GLU A 65 -9.07 7.41 -11.93
N GLY A 66 -9.48 6.22 -12.35
CA GLY A 66 -9.34 5.80 -13.74
C GLY A 66 -10.26 4.65 -14.15
N ARG A 67 -11.55 4.73 -13.84
CA ARG A 67 -12.60 4.15 -14.69
C ARG A 67 -13.96 4.80 -14.47
#